data_AF-A0A178V131-F1
#
_entry.id   AF-A0A178V131-F1
#
_cell.length_a   1.000
_cell.length_b   1.000
_cell.length_c   1.000
_cell.angle_alpha   90.00
_cell.angle_beta   90.00
_cell.angle_gamma   90.00
#
_symmetry.space_group_name_H-M   'P 1'
#
loop_
_entity.id
_entity.type
_entity.pdbx_description
1 polymer ?
#
loop_
_entity_poly.entity_id
_entity_poly.type
_entity_poly.pdbx_seq_one_letter_code
_entity_poly.pdbx_strand_id
1 'polypeptide(L)'
;MAVGIFGLIPSSSPDELRKILQALSTKWGDVVEDFESLEVKPMKGAMTNEVFMVSWPRKETNLRCRKLLVRVYGEGVELFFNRDDEIRTFEYVARHGHGPTLLGRFAGGRVEEFIHARTLSATDLRDPNISALVASKLRRFHSIHIPGDRTMLIWDRMRTWVGQAKNLCSNEHSIEFGLDNIEDEINLLEQEVNNEQEIGFCHNDLQYEWGKKV
;
A
#
# COMPACT_ATOMS: atom_id res chain seq x y z
N MET A 1 14.81 -2.86 -20.67
CA MET A 1 13.62 -2.49 -19.87
C MET A 1 13.42 -1.00 -20.06
N ALA A 2 12.21 -0.56 -20.43
CA ALA A 2 12.00 0.84 -20.80
C ALA A 2 12.22 1.74 -19.58
N VAL A 3 13.31 2.51 -19.62
CA VAL A 3 13.51 3.67 -18.76
C VAL A 3 12.59 4.74 -19.30
N GLY A 4 11.63 5.13 -18.48
CA GLY A 4 10.69 6.19 -18.76
C GLY A 4 11.21 7.55 -18.33
N ILE A 5 10.61 8.61 -18.87
CA ILE A 5 10.73 9.98 -18.36
C ILE A 5 9.56 10.30 -17.43
N PHE A 6 9.70 11.32 -16.58
CA PHE A 6 8.70 11.70 -15.57
C PHE A 6 7.28 11.87 -16.12
N GLY A 7 7.12 12.41 -17.33
CA GLY A 7 5.83 12.52 -18.02
C GLY A 7 5.07 11.21 -18.28
N LEU A 8 5.66 10.04 -18.02
CA LEU A 8 4.98 8.75 -18.12
C LEU A 8 4.22 8.33 -16.85
N ILE A 9 4.33 9.08 -15.74
CA ILE A 9 3.51 8.82 -14.55
C ILE A 9 2.09 9.32 -14.84
N PRO A 10 1.07 8.45 -14.85
CA PRO A 10 -0.32 8.83 -15.13
C PRO A 10 -0.95 9.48 -13.91
N SER A 11 -0.43 10.65 -13.52
CA SER A 11 -0.99 11.43 -12.41
C SER A 11 -2.20 12.21 -12.91
N SER A 12 -3.32 12.13 -12.16
CA SER A 12 -4.47 13.02 -12.36
C SER A 12 -4.19 14.46 -11.94
N SER A 13 -3.07 14.72 -11.26
CA SER A 13 -2.61 16.07 -10.88
C SER A 13 -1.09 16.21 -11.02
N PRO A 14 -0.57 16.28 -12.27
CA PRO A 14 0.86 16.38 -12.53
C PRO A 14 1.52 17.61 -11.90
N ASP A 15 0.80 18.74 -11.83
CA ASP A 15 1.32 19.99 -11.27
C ASP A 15 1.50 19.91 -9.75
N GLU A 16 0.62 19.22 -9.03
CA GLU A 16 0.79 18.96 -7.60
C GLU A 16 1.98 18.03 -7.35
N LEU A 17 2.12 16.97 -8.15
CA LEU A 17 3.28 16.08 -8.08
C LEU A 17 4.59 16.86 -8.32
N ARG A 18 4.64 17.74 -9.34
CA ARG A 18 5.79 18.60 -9.60
C ARG A 18 6.10 19.53 -8.42
N LYS A 19 5.10 20.15 -7.80
CA LYS A 19 5.29 20.99 -6.60
C LYS A 19 5.90 20.20 -5.44
N ILE A 20 5.47 18.96 -5.22
CA ILE A 20 6.07 18.08 -4.22
C ILE A 20 7.54 17.82 -4.53
N LEU A 21 7.86 17.46 -5.78
CA LEU A 21 9.24 17.21 -6.19
C LEU A 21 10.12 18.47 -6.06
N GLN A 22 9.59 19.66 -6.39
CA GLN A 22 10.28 20.93 -6.17
C GLN A 22 10.58 21.19 -4.68
N ALA A 23 9.61 20.94 -3.81
CA ALA A 23 9.80 21.06 -2.36
C ALA A 23 10.86 20.05 -1.85
N LEU A 24 10.87 18.82 -2.37
CA LEU A 24 11.87 17.81 -2.03
C LEU A 24 13.27 18.20 -2.55
N SER A 25 13.38 18.71 -3.77
CA SER A 25 14.63 19.26 -4.33
C SER A 25 15.22 20.34 -3.43
N THR A 26 14.39 21.30 -3.03
CA THR A 26 14.79 22.37 -2.10
C THR A 26 15.23 21.81 -0.75
N LYS A 27 14.43 20.90 -0.17
CA LYS A 27 14.72 20.27 1.14
C LYS A 27 16.02 19.46 1.13
N TRP A 28 16.35 18.84 0.00
CA TRP A 28 17.52 17.99 -0.14
C TRP A 28 18.76 18.74 -0.64
N GLY A 29 18.61 19.96 -1.15
CA GLY A 29 19.70 20.74 -1.76
C GLY A 29 20.20 20.17 -3.09
N ASP A 30 19.46 19.21 -3.66
CA ASP A 30 19.73 18.58 -4.95
C ASP A 30 19.00 19.41 -6.02
N VAL A 31 19.73 20.14 -6.88
CA VAL A 31 19.13 20.96 -7.95
C VAL A 31 18.71 20.04 -9.08
N VAL A 32 17.40 19.86 -9.26
CA VAL A 32 16.82 19.21 -10.44
C VAL A 32 16.22 20.31 -11.29
N GLU A 33 16.92 20.70 -12.36
CA GLU A 33 16.49 21.78 -13.26
C GLU A 33 15.32 21.35 -14.16
N ASP A 34 15.33 20.09 -14.59
CA ASP A 34 14.28 19.50 -15.42
C ASP A 34 13.80 18.16 -14.83
N PHE A 35 12.56 18.13 -14.33
CA PHE A 35 11.94 16.90 -13.82
C PHE A 35 11.69 15.88 -14.93
N GLU A 36 11.52 16.30 -16.18
CA GLU A 36 11.33 15.39 -17.31
C GLU A 36 12.58 14.55 -17.59
N SER A 37 13.75 15.01 -17.15
CA SER A 37 15.00 14.24 -17.22
C SER A 37 15.12 13.11 -16.19
N LEU A 38 14.22 13.06 -15.19
CA LEU A 38 14.26 12.03 -14.16
C LEU A 38 13.95 10.66 -14.75
N GLU A 39 14.83 9.69 -14.50
CA GLU A 39 14.60 8.31 -14.85
C GLU A 39 13.48 7.74 -13.98
N VAL A 40 12.45 7.20 -14.64
CA VAL A 40 11.31 6.54 -14.01
C VAL A 40 11.23 5.08 -14.44
N LYS A 41 11.04 4.20 -13.47
CA LYS A 41 10.87 2.76 -13.68
C LYS A 41 9.54 2.29 -13.08
N PRO A 42 8.61 1.77 -13.90
CA PRO A 42 7.42 1.10 -13.40
C PRO A 42 7.79 -0.13 -12.57
N MET A 43 7.22 -0.22 -11.37
CA MET A 43 7.37 -1.36 -10.47
C MET A 43 6.23 -2.33 -10.72
N LYS A 44 6.56 -3.61 -10.86
CA LYS A 44 5.60 -4.69 -11.08
C LYS A 44 5.21 -5.28 -9.72
N GLY A 45 3.99 -5.81 -9.60
CA GLY A 45 3.52 -6.50 -8.38
C GLY A 45 2.45 -5.75 -7.58
N ALA A 46 2.10 -4.52 -7.96
CA ALA A 46 0.96 -3.82 -7.39
C ALA A 46 -0.32 -4.18 -8.17
N MET A 47 -1.34 -4.70 -7.48
CA MET A 47 -2.60 -5.12 -8.10
C MET A 47 -3.61 -3.99 -8.21
N THR A 48 -3.65 -3.08 -7.22
CA THR A 48 -4.66 -2.02 -7.11
C THR A 48 -4.13 -0.62 -7.43
N ASN A 49 -2.81 -0.45 -7.48
CA ASN A 49 -2.14 0.84 -7.62
C ASN A 49 -1.04 0.75 -8.67
N GLU A 50 -0.73 1.85 -9.34
CA GLU A 50 0.46 1.95 -10.18
C GLU A 50 1.62 2.54 -9.37
N VAL A 51 2.76 1.85 -9.38
CA VAL A 51 3.93 2.24 -8.57
C VAL A 51 5.10 2.51 -9.48
N PHE A 52 5.71 3.67 -9.32
CA PHE A 52 6.84 4.14 -10.12
C PHE A 52 8.02 4.44 -9.21
N MET A 53 9.18 3.87 -9.50
CA MET A 53 10.43 4.24 -8.86
C MET A 53 11.08 5.36 -9.67
N VAL A 54 11.41 6.47 -9.01
CA VAL A 54 12.09 7.62 -9.61
C VAL A 54 13.53 7.67 -9.11
N SER A 55 14.48 7.65 -10.05
CA SER A 55 15.90 7.86 -9.80
C SER A 55 16.17 9.36 -9.67
N TRP A 56 16.58 9.78 -8.47
CA TRP A 56 16.83 11.17 -8.13
C TRP A 56 18.34 11.49 -8.13
N PRO A 57 18.82 12.36 -9.04
CA PRO A 57 20.23 12.72 -9.12
C PRO A 57 20.65 13.52 -7.88
N ARG A 58 21.87 13.28 -7.39
CA ARG A 58 22.45 14.04 -6.28
C ARG A 58 23.46 15.04 -6.82
N LYS A 59 23.58 16.18 -6.13
CA LYS A 59 24.56 17.22 -6.49
C LYS A 59 26.01 16.71 -6.44
N GLU A 60 26.30 15.80 -5.51
CA GLU A 60 27.58 15.10 -5.44
C GLU A 60 27.58 13.87 -6.34
N THR A 61 28.31 13.96 -7.45
CA THR A 61 28.39 12.92 -8.50
C THR A 61 28.97 11.59 -8.02
N ASN A 62 29.69 11.58 -6.89
CA ASN A 62 30.27 10.38 -6.29
C ASN A 62 29.27 9.57 -5.44
N LEU A 63 28.08 10.12 -5.17
CA LEU A 63 27.04 9.43 -4.41
C LEU A 63 26.06 8.74 -5.35
N ARG A 64 25.58 7.56 -4.94
CA ARG A 64 24.48 6.88 -5.65
C ARG A 64 23.24 7.78 -5.69
N CYS A 65 22.55 7.77 -6.83
CA CYS A 65 21.27 8.44 -6.97
C CYS A 65 20.33 8.03 -5.82
N ARG A 66 19.63 9.02 -5.27
CA ARG A 66 18.55 8.77 -4.33
C ARG A 66 17.40 8.12 -5.10
N LYS A 67 16.54 7.36 -4.42
CA LYS A 67 15.34 6.78 -5.03
C LYS A 67 14.13 7.19 -4.22
N LEU A 68 13.02 7.40 -4.90
CA LEU A 68 11.71 7.62 -4.30
C LEU A 68 10.66 6.80 -5.05
N LEU A 69 9.52 6.56 -4.41
CA LEU A 69 8.38 5.91 -5.03
C LEU A 69 7.26 6.92 -5.24
N VAL A 70 6.67 6.91 -6.42
CA VAL A 70 5.39 7.57 -6.70
C VAL A 70 4.34 6.49 -6.84
N ARG A 71 3.35 6.51 -5.95
CA ARG A 71 2.19 5.63 -5.99
C ARG A 71 1.00 6.40 -6.51
N VAL A 72 0.44 5.96 -7.62
CA VAL A 72 -0.78 6.47 -8.22
C VAL A 72 -1.92 5.51 -7.85
N TYR A 73 -3.01 6.05 -7.30
CA TYR A 73 -4.16 5.27 -6.90
C TYR A 73 -5.02 4.89 -8.12
N GLY A 74 -5.44 3.63 -8.21
CA GLY A 74 -6.34 3.17 -9.27
C GLY A 74 -7.77 3.68 -9.11
N GLU A 75 -8.54 3.67 -10.20
CA GLU A 75 -9.99 3.95 -10.16
C GLU A 75 -10.76 2.81 -9.48
N GLY A 76 -11.85 3.13 -8.78
CA GLY A 76 -12.74 2.13 -8.17
C GLY A 76 -12.30 1.55 -6.81
N VAL A 77 -11.10 1.88 -6.32
CA VAL A 77 -10.61 1.40 -5.00
C VAL A 77 -11.29 2.05 -3.80
N GLU A 78 -12.04 3.14 -4.02
CA GLU A 78 -12.80 3.86 -2.99
C GLU A 78 -13.90 3.00 -2.35
N LEU A 79 -14.41 2.01 -3.08
CA LEU A 79 -15.37 1.02 -2.57
C LEU A 79 -14.77 0.09 -1.51
N PHE A 80 -13.44 -0.07 -1.51
CA PHE A 80 -12.73 -0.98 -0.61
C PHE A 80 -12.07 -0.27 0.57
N PHE A 81 -11.68 1.00 0.39
CA PHE A 81 -10.87 1.73 1.37
C PHE A 81 -11.27 3.20 1.47
N ASN A 82 -11.48 3.66 2.72
CA ASN A 82 -11.50 5.09 3.02
C ASN A 82 -10.07 5.64 2.92
N ARG A 83 -9.84 6.54 1.96
CA ARG A 83 -8.52 7.09 1.67
C ARG A 83 -7.94 7.92 2.83
N ASP A 84 -8.78 8.65 3.56
CA ASP A 84 -8.31 9.47 4.68
C ASP A 84 -7.87 8.59 5.86
N ASP A 85 -8.60 7.50 6.11
CA ASP A 85 -8.20 6.50 7.10
C ASP A 85 -6.91 5.76 6.69
N GLU A 86 -6.78 5.41 5.40
CA GLU A 86 -5.58 4.76 4.88
C GLU A 86 -4.35 5.66 5.06
N ILE A 87 -4.45 6.94 4.70
CA ILE A 87 -3.32 7.86 4.78
C ILE A 87 -2.99 8.17 6.25
N ARG A 88 -4.01 8.36 7.11
CA ARG A 88 -3.79 8.52 8.55
C ARG A 88 -3.05 7.31 9.13
N THR A 89 -3.46 6.10 8.74
CA THR A 89 -2.83 4.84 9.16
C THR A 89 -1.39 4.76 8.64
N PHE A 90 -1.18 5.06 7.36
CA PHE A 90 0.15 5.06 6.73
C PHE A 90 1.12 5.99 7.44
N GLU A 91 0.73 7.24 7.69
CA GLU A 91 1.57 8.21 8.40
C GLU A 91 1.88 7.74 9.83
N TYR A 92 0.90 7.16 10.52
CA TYR A 92 1.10 6.68 11.89
C TYR A 92 2.10 5.53 11.94
N VAL A 93 1.93 4.54 11.06
CA VAL A 93 2.84 3.39 10.91
C VAL A 93 4.26 3.83 10.53
N ALA A 94 4.39 4.80 9.61
CA ALA A 94 5.67 5.37 9.22
C ALA A 94 6.38 6.08 10.40
N ARG A 95 5.64 6.89 11.18
CA ARG A 95 6.20 7.57 12.39
C ARG A 95 6.69 6.59 13.45
N HIS A 96 6.14 5.38 13.50
CA HIS A 96 6.59 4.31 14.40
C HIS A 96 7.70 3.43 13.81
N GLY A 97 8.24 3.78 12.63
CA GLY A 97 9.34 3.04 11.99
C GLY A 97 8.92 1.70 11.39
N HIS A 98 7.62 1.52 11.12
CA HIS A 98 7.05 0.29 10.58
C HIS A 98 6.62 0.40 9.10
N GLY A 99 6.92 1.52 8.44
CA GLY A 99 6.63 1.75 7.03
C GLY A 99 7.54 2.83 6.43
N PRO A 100 7.50 3.01 5.10
CA PRO A 100 8.27 4.05 4.42
C PRO A 100 7.76 5.45 4.82
N THR A 101 8.67 6.43 4.82
CA THR A 101 8.30 7.81 5.11
C THR A 101 7.41 8.40 4.01
N LEU A 102 6.32 9.08 4.39
CA LEU A 102 5.53 9.89 3.47
C LEU A 102 6.30 11.17 3.11
N LEU A 103 6.63 11.34 1.83
CA LEU A 103 7.36 12.51 1.33
C LEU A 103 6.42 13.59 0.80
N GLY A 104 5.23 13.22 0.32
CA GLY A 104 4.21 14.17 -0.11
C GLY A 104 2.93 13.49 -0.58
N ARG A 105 1.84 14.26 -0.68
CA ARG A 105 0.52 13.83 -1.14
C ARG A 105 0.04 14.75 -2.25
N PHE A 106 -0.56 14.17 -3.28
CA PHE A 106 -1.23 14.90 -4.36
C PHE A 106 -2.57 14.24 -4.66
N ALA A 107 -3.47 14.95 -5.33
CA ALA A 107 -4.71 14.35 -5.81
C ALA A 107 -4.39 13.18 -6.76
N GLY A 108 -4.86 11.99 -6.39
CA GLY A 108 -4.60 10.75 -7.14
C GLY A 108 -3.36 9.95 -6.72
N GLY A 109 -2.63 10.36 -5.68
CA GLY A 109 -1.49 9.54 -5.23
C GLY A 109 -0.66 10.08 -4.06
N ARG A 110 0.49 9.44 -3.85
CA ARG A 110 1.48 9.84 -2.84
C ARG A 110 2.91 9.58 -3.29
N VAL A 111 3.82 10.32 -2.70
CA VAL A 111 5.27 10.15 -2.85
C VAL A 111 5.83 9.57 -1.55
N GLU A 112 6.54 8.46 -1.65
CA GLU A 112 7.06 7.67 -0.54
C GLU A 112 8.57 7.52 -0.62
N GLU A 113 9.20 7.30 0.52
CA GLU A 113 10.59 6.86 0.61
C GLU A 113 10.79 5.50 -0.09
N PHE A 114 11.89 5.36 -0.84
CA PHE A 114 12.28 4.07 -1.38
C PHE A 114 13.11 3.28 -0.36
N ILE A 115 12.61 2.11 0.05
CA ILE A 115 13.34 1.18 0.91
C ILE A 115 14.23 0.28 0.04
N HIS A 116 15.54 0.32 0.24
CA HIS A 116 16.47 -0.61 -0.40
C HIS A 116 16.42 -1.98 0.28
N ALA A 117 15.44 -2.80 -0.12
CA ALA A 117 15.29 -4.17 0.35
C ALA A 117 14.90 -5.12 -0.79
N ARG A 118 15.08 -6.42 -0.55
CA ARG A 118 14.41 -7.47 -1.32
C ARG A 118 13.17 -7.91 -0.58
N THR A 119 12.15 -8.33 -1.31
CA THR A 119 11.00 -9.01 -0.71
C THR A 119 11.34 -10.46 -0.37
N LEU A 120 10.62 -11.00 0.61
CA LEU A 120 10.71 -12.41 0.98
C LEU A 120 9.92 -13.24 -0.05
N SER A 121 10.44 -14.41 -0.38
CA SER A 121 9.75 -15.42 -1.17
C SER A 121 8.96 -16.38 -0.29
N ALA A 122 8.10 -17.19 -0.91
CA ALA A 122 7.42 -18.28 -0.22
C ALA A 122 8.38 -19.27 0.46
N THR A 123 9.59 -19.45 -0.08
CA THR A 123 10.62 -20.30 0.52
C THR A 123 11.26 -19.62 1.72
N ASP A 124 11.55 -18.32 1.62
CA ASP A 124 12.10 -17.56 2.76
C ASP A 124 11.16 -17.60 3.98
N LEU A 125 9.83 -17.50 3.77
CA LEU A 125 8.86 -17.54 4.87
C LEU A 125 8.78 -18.90 5.59
N ARG A 126 9.25 -19.98 4.96
CA ARG A 126 9.32 -21.31 5.58
C ARG A 126 10.61 -21.52 6.38
N ASP A 127 11.59 -20.63 6.26
CA ASP A 127 12.79 -20.67 7.10
C ASP A 127 12.42 -20.29 8.55
N PRO A 128 12.71 -21.14 9.56
CA PRO A 128 12.34 -20.87 10.94
C PRO A 128 12.95 -19.58 11.51
N ASN A 129 14.16 -19.20 11.10
CA ASN A 129 14.81 -17.99 11.59
C ASN A 129 14.13 -16.75 11.01
N ILE A 130 13.79 -16.77 9.71
CA ILE A 130 13.05 -15.69 9.06
C ILE A 130 11.63 -15.60 9.66
N SER A 131 10.95 -16.71 9.85
CA SER A 131 9.61 -16.74 10.46
C SER A 131 9.61 -16.15 11.88
N ALA A 132 10.63 -16.46 12.69
CA ALA A 132 10.80 -15.86 14.02
C ALA A 132 10.99 -14.32 13.95
N LEU A 133 11.72 -13.83 12.95
CA LEU A 133 11.87 -12.38 12.72
C LEU A 133 10.54 -11.74 12.32
N VAL A 134 9.76 -12.38 11.44
CA VAL A 134 8.42 -11.93 11.05
C VAL A 134 7.49 -11.86 12.26
N ALA A 135 7.45 -12.92 13.09
CA ALA A 135 6.63 -12.96 14.30
C ALA A 135 7.02 -11.83 15.29
N SER A 136 8.33 -11.60 15.50
CA SER A 136 8.82 -10.53 16.35
C SER A 136 8.44 -9.14 15.84
N LYS A 137 8.55 -8.92 14.52
CA LYS A 137 8.12 -7.66 13.89
C LYS A 137 6.61 -7.47 13.96
N LEU A 138 5.84 -8.53 13.76
CA LEU A 138 4.38 -8.49 13.83
C LEU A 138 3.90 -8.19 15.25
N ARG A 139 4.53 -8.76 16.29
CA ARG A 139 4.21 -8.42 17.68
C ARG A 139 4.39 -6.94 17.97
N ARG A 140 5.47 -6.32 17.46
CA ARG A 140 5.69 -4.87 17.57
C ARG A 140 4.63 -4.07 16.81
N PHE A 141 4.29 -4.53 15.60
CA PHE A 141 3.24 -3.91 14.79
C PHE A 141 1.88 -3.93 15.51
N HIS A 142 1.49 -5.05 16.11
CA HIS A 142 0.26 -5.16 16.89
C HIS A 142 0.25 -4.26 18.14
N SER A 143 1.42 -3.84 18.61
CA SER A 143 1.55 -2.94 19.78
C SER A 143 1.40 -1.46 19.40
N ILE A 144 1.28 -1.11 18.11
CA ILE A 144 1.06 0.26 17.65
C ILE A 144 -0.33 0.71 18.09
N HIS A 145 -0.38 1.80 18.87
CA HIS A 145 -1.64 2.38 19.33
C HIS A 145 -2.14 3.43 18.34
N ILE A 146 -2.98 3.05 17.38
CA ILE A 146 -3.61 4.04 16.49
C ILE A 146 -4.79 4.71 17.22
N PRO A 147 -4.86 6.05 17.29
CA PRO A 147 -6.02 6.75 17.84
C PRO A 147 -7.29 6.44 17.03
N GLY A 148 -8.37 6.08 17.74
CA GLY A 148 -9.66 5.74 17.16
C GLY A 148 -10.30 4.53 17.86
N ASP A 149 -11.49 4.17 17.41
CA ASP A 149 -12.22 3.03 17.96
C ASP A 149 -11.55 1.71 17.56
N ARG A 150 -11.37 0.81 18.53
CA ARG A 150 -10.85 -0.54 18.32
C ARG A 150 -12.01 -1.49 18.01
N THR A 151 -12.71 -1.23 16.92
CA THR A 151 -13.80 -2.10 16.43
C THR A 151 -13.27 -3.09 15.40
N MET A 152 -13.92 -4.25 15.33
CA MET A 152 -13.56 -5.31 14.40
C MET A 152 -14.14 -5.00 13.01
N LEU A 153 -13.30 -4.46 12.11
CA LEU A 153 -13.75 -3.96 10.81
C LEU A 153 -14.03 -5.06 9.76
N ILE A 154 -13.59 -6.30 9.99
CA ILE A 154 -13.66 -7.36 8.96
C ILE A 154 -15.10 -7.76 8.65
N TRP A 155 -15.99 -7.81 9.65
CA TRP A 155 -17.37 -8.23 9.44
C TRP A 155 -18.14 -7.24 8.57
N ASP A 156 -18.07 -5.94 8.91
CA ASP A 156 -18.69 -4.87 8.13
C ASP A 156 -18.12 -4.79 6.71
N ARG A 157 -16.81 -5.02 6.55
CA ARG A 157 -16.16 -5.08 5.23
C ARG A 157 -16.68 -6.26 4.40
N MET A 158 -16.76 -7.46 4.97
CA MET A 158 -17.27 -8.62 4.24
C MET A 158 -18.72 -8.41 3.81
N ARG A 159 -19.59 -7.87 4.69
CA ARG A 159 -20.97 -7.53 4.33
C ARG A 159 -21.06 -6.48 3.23
N THR A 160 -20.21 -5.46 3.28
CA THR A 160 -20.10 -4.45 2.21
C THR A 160 -19.70 -5.08 0.88
N TRP A 161 -18.71 -5.98 0.87
CA TRP A 161 -18.26 -6.67 -0.34
C TRP A 161 -19.31 -7.61 -0.91
N VAL A 162 -20.05 -8.34 -0.07
CA VAL A 162 -21.18 -9.17 -0.52
C VAL A 162 -22.25 -8.30 -1.16
N GLY A 163 -22.59 -7.16 -0.56
CA GLY A 163 -23.53 -6.20 -1.15
C GLY A 163 -23.08 -5.70 -2.52
N GLN A 164 -21.80 -5.36 -2.68
CA GLN A 164 -21.24 -4.95 -3.98
C GLN A 164 -21.25 -6.10 -4.99
N ALA A 165 -20.88 -7.32 -4.58
CA ALA A 165 -20.89 -8.49 -5.44
C ALA A 165 -22.30 -8.77 -5.98
N LYS A 166 -23.32 -8.73 -5.11
CA LYS A 166 -24.74 -8.89 -5.50
C LYS A 166 -25.19 -7.83 -6.51
N ASN A 167 -24.79 -6.56 -6.30
CA ASN A 167 -25.13 -5.47 -7.20
C ASN A 167 -24.48 -5.58 -8.59
N LEU A 168 -23.29 -6.18 -8.68
CA LEU A 168 -22.53 -6.30 -9.92
C LEU A 168 -22.81 -7.62 -10.67
N CYS A 169 -23.28 -8.65 -9.97
CA CYS A 169 -23.51 -9.97 -10.57
C CYS A 169 -24.89 -10.04 -11.28
N SER A 170 -24.99 -10.93 -12.26
CA SER A 170 -26.29 -11.33 -12.82
C SER A 170 -27.01 -12.25 -11.83
N ASN A 171 -28.35 -12.33 -11.93
CA ASN A 171 -29.12 -13.28 -11.13
C ASN A 171 -28.63 -14.73 -11.28
N GLU A 172 -28.23 -15.12 -12.51
CA GLU A 172 -27.68 -16.45 -12.78
C GLU A 172 -26.41 -16.72 -11.98
N HIS A 173 -25.44 -15.79 -12.00
CA HIS A 173 -24.21 -15.92 -11.22
C HIS A 173 -24.46 -15.81 -9.70
N SER A 174 -25.42 -14.99 -9.26
CA SER A 174 -25.78 -14.89 -7.84
C SER A 174 -26.22 -16.25 -7.28
N ILE A 175 -27.03 -16.97 -8.05
CA ILE A 175 -27.50 -18.31 -7.72
C ILE A 175 -26.35 -19.33 -7.81
N GLU A 176 -25.56 -19.29 -8.89
CA GLU A 176 -24.43 -20.21 -9.09
C GLU A 176 -23.39 -20.12 -7.96
N PHE A 177 -23.02 -18.90 -7.58
CA PHE A 177 -22.03 -18.66 -6.51
C PHE A 177 -22.65 -18.60 -5.11
N GLY A 178 -23.97 -18.75 -4.98
CA GLY A 178 -24.66 -18.77 -3.70
C GLY A 178 -24.49 -17.47 -2.89
N LEU A 179 -24.44 -16.30 -3.55
CA LEU A 179 -24.16 -15.03 -2.87
C LEU A 179 -25.20 -14.68 -1.79
N ASP A 180 -26.41 -15.23 -1.90
CA ASP A 180 -27.48 -15.06 -0.93
C ASP A 180 -27.22 -15.76 0.40
N ASN A 181 -26.36 -16.78 0.41
CA ASN A 181 -26.02 -17.54 1.62
C ASN A 181 -24.84 -16.94 2.39
N ILE A 182 -24.02 -16.09 1.75
CA ILE A 182 -22.75 -15.61 2.33
C ILE A 182 -22.99 -14.77 3.59
N GLU A 183 -24.10 -14.04 3.69
CA GLU A 183 -24.41 -13.27 4.90
C GLU A 183 -24.65 -14.19 6.11
N ASP A 184 -25.34 -15.31 5.91
CA ASP A 184 -25.54 -16.31 6.96
C ASP A 184 -24.22 -17.00 7.33
N GLU A 185 -23.34 -17.28 6.36
CA GLU A 185 -21.99 -17.81 6.61
C GLU A 185 -21.12 -16.83 7.40
N ILE A 186 -21.20 -15.53 7.09
CA ILE A 186 -20.52 -14.47 7.85
C ILE A 186 -21.03 -14.45 9.30
N ASN A 187 -22.35 -14.51 9.50
CA ASN A 187 -22.94 -14.52 10.83
C ASN A 187 -22.53 -15.75 11.64
N LEU A 188 -22.50 -16.92 11.01
CA LEU A 188 -22.01 -18.16 11.63
C LEU A 188 -20.54 -18.02 12.04
N LEU A 189 -19.69 -17.53 11.14
CA LEU A 189 -18.26 -17.35 11.42
C LEU A 189 -18.02 -16.32 12.53
N GLU A 190 -18.78 -15.21 12.54
CA GLU A 190 -18.70 -14.19 13.58
C GLU A 190 -19.06 -14.77 14.95
N GLN A 191 -20.10 -15.60 15.04
CA GLN A 191 -20.48 -16.27 16.29
C GLN A 191 -19.42 -17.25 16.79
N GLU A 192 -18.83 -18.06 15.90
CA GLU A 192 -17.79 -19.04 16.25
C GLU A 192 -16.46 -18.38 16.65
N VAL A 193 -16.14 -17.22 16.06
CA VAL A 193 -14.89 -16.49 16.30
C VAL A 193 -14.98 -15.54 17.51
N ASN A 194 -16.17 -15.22 18.01
CA ASN A 194 -16.41 -14.33 19.16
C ASN A 194 -15.98 -14.90 20.53
N ASN A 195 -14.83 -15.56 20.54
CA ASN A 195 -14.07 -15.95 21.71
C ASN A 195 -13.16 -14.78 22.14
N GLU A 196 -12.66 -14.81 23.37
CA GLU A 196 -11.90 -13.79 24.13
C GLU A 196 -10.58 -13.27 23.47
N GLN A 197 -10.57 -12.93 22.18
CA GLN A 197 -9.40 -12.44 21.48
C GLN A 197 -9.24 -10.93 21.68
N GLU A 198 -8.01 -10.51 21.97
CA GLU A 198 -7.65 -9.10 22.04
C GLU A 198 -7.69 -8.46 20.65
N ILE A 199 -8.52 -7.43 20.47
CA ILE A 199 -8.57 -6.66 19.23
C ILE A 199 -7.33 -5.76 19.16
N GLY A 200 -6.44 -6.07 18.20
CA GLY A 200 -5.20 -5.36 17.94
C GLY A 200 -5.16 -4.63 16.60
N PHE A 201 -4.14 -3.78 16.41
CA PHE A 201 -3.87 -3.19 15.10
C PHE A 201 -3.19 -4.21 14.19
N CYS A 202 -3.90 -4.68 13.17
CA CYS A 202 -3.47 -5.78 12.30
C CYS A 202 -3.09 -5.28 10.90
N HIS A 203 -2.11 -5.94 10.28
CA HIS A 203 -1.72 -5.65 8.89
C HIS A 203 -2.76 -6.16 7.87
N ASN A 204 -3.45 -7.26 8.19
CA ASN A 204 -4.52 -7.90 7.40
C ASN A 204 -4.13 -8.42 6.00
N ASP A 205 -2.89 -8.18 5.55
CA ASP A 205 -2.38 -8.71 4.26
C ASP A 205 -0.89 -9.12 4.33
N LEU A 206 -0.51 -10.01 5.26
CA LEU A 206 0.89 -10.43 5.47
C LEU A 206 1.37 -11.49 4.47
N GLN A 207 1.15 -11.23 3.19
CA GLN A 207 1.61 -12.10 2.10
C GLN A 207 3.05 -11.79 1.68
N TYR A 208 3.72 -12.78 1.08
CA TYR A 208 4.88 -12.49 0.23
C TYR A 208 4.39 -11.82 -1.06
N GLU A 209 5.20 -10.96 -1.68
CA GLU A 209 4.78 -10.32 -2.94
C GLU A 209 4.65 -11.34 -4.08
N TRP A 210 3.49 -11.35 -4.74
CA TRP A 210 3.28 -12.06 -6.00
C TRP A 210 4.00 -11.33 -7.13
N GLY A 211 5.23 -11.76 -7.39
CA GLY A 211 6.03 -11.37 -8.55
C GLY A 211 6.86 -10.11 -8.36
N LYS A 212 8.15 -10.26 -8.03
CA LYS A 212 9.22 -10.45 -9.01
C LYS A 212 10.60 -10.47 -8.34
N LYS A 213 11.49 -11.30 -8.89
CA LYS A 213 12.93 -11.05 -8.88
C LYS A 213 13.17 -9.64 -9.44
N VAL A 214 13.77 -8.78 -8.63
CA VAL A 214 14.41 -7.53 -9.08
C VAL A 214 15.56 -7.87 -10.01
#